data_AF-A0A2H9PWJ1-F1
#
_entry.id   AF-A0A2H9PWJ1-F1
#
_cell.length_a   1.000
_cell.length_b   1.000
_cell.length_c   1.000
_cell.angle_alpha   90.00
_cell.angle_beta   90.00
_cell.angle_gamma   90.00
#
_symmetry.space_group_name_H-M   'P 1'
#
loop_
_entity.id
_entity.type
_entity.pdbx_description
1 polymer ?
#
loop_
_entity_poly.entity_id
_entity_poly.type
_entity_poly.pdbx_seq_one_letter_code
_entity_poly.pdbx_strand_id
1 'polypeptide(L)'
;MRVLDLRPLHMAEAKDLAGDLEEKTELKGYMKRFGKLTRKKADELADEIRKLDNLKIKEEDIVKIVDFLPKDVEELNKIFKDISLDEKEANDVLKIVGKY
;
A
#
# COMPACT_ATOMS: atom_id res chain seq x y z
N MET A 1 11.56 -12.80 23.21
CA MET A 1 10.30 -12.66 22.46
C MET A 1 10.49 -13.32 21.11
N ARG A 2 9.65 -14.28 20.70
CA ARG A 2 9.72 -14.96 19.40
C ARG A 2 8.52 -14.51 18.57
N VAL A 3 8.76 -13.95 17.40
CA VAL A 3 7.72 -13.57 16.45
C VAL A 3 7.24 -14.84 15.74
N LEU A 4 5.92 -15.04 15.69
CA LEU A 4 5.30 -16.21 15.04
C LEU A 4 4.90 -15.92 13.59
N ASP A 5 4.44 -14.71 13.32
CA ASP A 5 3.97 -14.26 12.00
C ASP A 5 4.17 -12.74 11.89
N LEU A 6 4.38 -12.24 10.66
CA LEU A 6 4.54 -10.82 10.38
C LEU A 6 3.81 -10.48 9.07
N ARG A 7 2.74 -9.69 9.19
CA ARG A 7 1.93 -9.20 8.08
C ARG A 7 2.07 -7.69 7.94
N PRO A 8 2.45 -7.16 6.76
CA PRO A 8 2.46 -5.73 6.53
C PRO A 8 1.02 -5.18 6.47
N LEU A 9 0.84 -3.95 6.92
CA LEU A 9 -0.46 -3.27 7.00
C LEU A 9 -0.36 -1.92 6.30
N HIS A 10 -1.32 -1.60 5.45
CA HIS A 10 -1.43 -0.26 4.86
C HIS A 10 -1.99 0.75 5.87
N MET A 11 -1.76 2.04 5.63
CA MET A 11 -2.11 3.10 6.58
C MET A 11 -3.60 3.16 6.88
N ALA A 12 -4.46 2.87 5.89
CA ALA A 12 -5.90 2.83 6.12
C ALA A 12 -6.32 1.69 7.07
N GLU A 13 -5.64 0.53 7.01
CA GLU A 13 -5.83 -0.58 7.94
C GLU A 13 -5.30 -0.23 9.33
N ALA A 14 -4.09 0.31 9.39
CA ALA A 14 -3.47 0.74 10.63
C ALA A 14 -4.32 1.80 11.36
N LYS A 15 -4.97 2.70 10.61
CA LYS A 15 -5.87 3.72 11.16
C LYS A 15 -7.09 3.12 11.84
N ASP A 16 -7.73 2.14 11.21
CA ASP A 16 -8.89 1.48 11.79
C ASP A 16 -8.49 0.67 13.04
N LEU A 17 -7.34 -0.02 12.99
CA LEU A 17 -6.82 -0.79 14.13
C LEU A 17 -6.34 0.08 15.29
N ALA A 18 -5.85 1.29 15.00
CA ALA A 18 -5.37 2.21 16.03
C ALA A 18 -6.47 2.67 16.99
N GLY A 19 -7.73 2.67 16.55
CA GLY A 19 -8.93 2.98 17.33
C GLY A 19 -8.97 4.44 17.84
N ASP A 20 -9.81 4.67 18.85
CA ASP A 20 -10.08 6.00 19.43
C ASP A 20 -9.34 6.31 20.73
N LEU A 21 -8.09 5.86 20.86
CA LEU A 21 -7.25 6.21 22.02
C LEU A 21 -6.78 7.68 21.94
N GLU A 22 -7.06 8.46 22.98
CA GLU A 22 -6.70 9.90 23.08
C GLU A 22 -5.19 10.14 23.02
N GLU A 23 -4.38 9.18 23.47
CA GLU A 23 -2.91 9.25 23.46
C GLU A 23 -2.29 9.14 22.06
N LYS A 24 -3.10 8.93 21.01
CA LYS A 24 -2.65 8.72 19.61
C LYS A 24 -2.96 9.90 18.69
N THR A 25 -3.11 11.11 19.22
CA THR A 25 -3.44 12.32 18.44
C THR A 25 -2.45 12.58 17.29
N GLU A 26 -1.14 12.43 17.52
CA GLU A 26 -0.13 12.59 16.47
C GLU A 26 -0.24 11.53 15.37
N LEU A 27 -0.43 10.26 15.76
CA LEU A 27 -0.60 9.15 14.83
C LEU A 27 -1.85 9.34 13.97
N LYS A 28 -2.97 9.74 14.58
CA LYS A 28 -4.21 10.07 13.85
C LYS A 28 -4.00 11.25 12.91
N GLY A 29 -3.26 12.27 13.34
CA GLY A 29 -2.90 13.42 12.52
C GLY A 29 -2.10 13.01 11.28
N TYR A 30 -1.10 12.14 11.46
CA TYR A 30 -0.31 11.57 10.37
C TYR A 30 -1.18 10.75 9.41
N MET A 31 -1.94 9.78 9.93
CA MET A 31 -2.80 8.91 9.11
C MET A 31 -3.90 9.69 8.38
N LYS A 32 -4.38 10.81 8.92
CA LYS A 32 -5.33 11.69 8.22
C LYS A 32 -4.68 12.48 7.08
N ARG A 33 -3.40 12.82 7.19
CA ARG A 33 -2.64 13.53 6.15
C ARG A 33 -2.16 12.61 5.03
N PHE A 34 -1.75 11.40 5.37
CA PHE A 34 -1.12 10.46 4.44
C PHE A 34 -2.02 9.30 4.01
N GLY A 35 -3.08 8.98 4.76
CA GLY A 35 -4.09 8.00 4.36
C GLY A 35 -4.98 8.54 3.25
N LYS A 36 -4.54 8.37 2.00
CA LYS A 36 -5.24 8.87 0.80
C LYS A 36 -6.54 8.12 0.50
N LEU A 37 -6.61 6.85 0.90
CA LEU A 37 -7.77 5.98 0.66
C LEU A 37 -8.55 5.67 1.94
N THR A 38 -9.82 5.34 1.76
CA THR A 38 -10.62 4.68 2.81
C THR A 38 -10.19 3.23 2.95
N ARG A 39 -10.46 2.60 4.11
CA ARG A 39 -10.17 1.19 4.38
C ARG A 39 -10.59 0.28 3.23
N LYS A 40 -11.86 0.38 2.85
CA LYS A 40 -12.45 -0.43 1.78
C LYS A 40 -11.73 -0.29 0.45
N LYS A 41 -11.45 0.95 0.00
CA LYS A 41 -10.74 1.20 -1.27
C LYS A 41 -9.30 0.68 -1.21
N ALA A 42 -8.64 0.82 -0.06
CA ALA A 42 -7.28 0.34 0.13
C ALA A 42 -7.20 -1.19 0.07
N ASP A 43 -8.16 -1.89 0.72
CA ASP A 43 -8.27 -3.35 0.65
C ASP A 43 -8.55 -3.82 -0.80
N GLU A 44 -9.49 -3.17 -1.50
CA GLU A 44 -9.84 -3.49 -2.89
C GLU A 44 -8.65 -3.28 -3.85
N LEU A 45 -7.91 -2.18 -3.70
CA LEU A 45 -6.69 -1.91 -4.47
C LEU A 45 -5.62 -2.97 -4.20
N ALA A 46 -5.39 -3.33 -2.93
CA ALA A 46 -4.42 -4.35 -2.56
C ALA A 46 -4.77 -5.70 -3.20
N ASP A 47 -6.05 -6.09 -3.14
CA ASP A 47 -6.55 -7.34 -3.73
C ASP A 47 -6.45 -7.35 -5.26
N GLU A 48 -6.72 -6.23 -5.94
CA GLU A 48 -6.53 -6.13 -7.39
C GLU A 48 -5.06 -6.29 -7.78
N ILE A 49 -4.13 -5.70 -7.02
CA ILE A 49 -2.69 -5.85 -7.28
C ILE A 49 -2.25 -7.30 -7.00
N ARG A 50 -2.71 -7.93 -5.91
CA ARG A 50 -2.42 -9.36 -5.62
C ARG A 50 -2.88 -10.28 -6.74
N LYS A 51 -4.02 -9.98 -7.38
CA LYS A 51 -4.56 -10.74 -8.51
C LYS A 51 -3.73 -10.67 -9.79
N LEU A 52 -2.78 -9.74 -9.88
CA LEU A 52 -1.79 -9.77 -10.96
C LEU A 52 -0.86 -10.98 -10.87
N ASP A 53 -0.79 -11.63 -9.70
CA ASP A 53 0.04 -12.81 -9.42
C ASP A 53 1.50 -12.62 -9.88
N ASN A 54 1.99 -11.38 -9.74
CA ASN A 54 3.34 -11.02 -10.16
C ASN A 54 4.33 -11.39 -9.04
N LEU A 55 5.13 -12.42 -9.30
CA LEU A 55 6.15 -12.95 -8.37
C LEU A 55 7.20 -11.91 -7.93
N LYS A 56 7.38 -10.83 -8.67
CA LYS A 56 8.30 -9.74 -8.29
C LYS A 56 7.67 -8.86 -7.20
N ILE A 57 6.36 -8.65 -7.22
CA ILE A 57 5.68 -7.72 -6.32
C ILE A 57 5.42 -8.43 -4.99
N LYS A 58 6.15 -8.06 -3.94
CA LYS A 58 5.94 -8.62 -2.61
C LYS A 58 4.81 -7.89 -1.89
N GLU A 59 4.25 -8.54 -0.88
CA GLU A 59 3.17 -7.97 -0.06
C GLU A 59 3.54 -6.60 0.55
N GLU A 60 4.80 -6.41 0.94
CA GLU A 60 5.32 -5.11 1.43
C GLU A 60 5.28 -4.01 0.37
N ASP A 61 5.48 -4.36 -0.90
CA ASP A 61 5.45 -3.42 -2.02
C ASP A 61 3.99 -3.07 -2.35
N ILE A 62 3.07 -4.03 -2.29
CA ILE A 62 1.62 -3.79 -2.45
C ILE A 62 1.14 -2.77 -1.42
N VAL A 63 1.51 -2.96 -0.16
CA VAL A 63 1.16 -2.03 0.92
C VAL A 63 1.67 -0.62 0.63
N LYS A 64 2.91 -0.48 0.15
CA LYS A 64 3.45 0.83 -0.24
C LYS A 64 2.75 1.42 -1.45
N ILE A 65 2.40 0.62 -2.46
CA ILE A 65 1.65 1.10 -3.63
C ILE A 65 0.30 1.68 -3.20
N VAL A 66 -0.40 1.00 -2.29
CA VAL A 66 -1.67 1.46 -1.71
C VAL A 66 -1.50 2.78 -0.95
N ASP A 67 -0.45 2.92 -0.15
CA ASP A 67 -0.22 4.12 0.66
C ASP A 67 0.27 5.32 -0.18
N PHE A 68 1.13 5.09 -1.16
CA PHE A 68 1.73 6.16 -1.96
C PHE A 68 0.88 6.55 -3.18
N LEU A 69 0.11 5.63 -3.76
CA LEU A 69 -0.66 5.84 -5.00
C LEU A 69 0.20 6.44 -6.12
N PRO A 70 1.20 5.69 -6.63
CA PRO A 70 2.08 6.18 -7.68
C PRO A 70 1.29 6.53 -8.94
N LYS A 71 1.59 7.68 -9.54
CA LYS A 71 0.92 8.18 -10.74
C LYS A 71 1.63 7.87 -12.04
N ASP A 72 2.92 7.57 -11.96
CA ASP A 72 3.76 7.26 -13.10
C ASP A 72 4.79 6.18 -12.74
N VAL A 73 5.49 5.72 -13.77
CA VAL A 73 6.50 4.65 -13.66
C VAL A 73 7.67 5.08 -12.77
N GLU A 74 7.99 6.37 -12.72
CA GLU A 74 9.08 6.88 -11.88
C GLU A 74 8.72 6.81 -10.38
N GLU A 75 7.52 7.23 -10.02
CA GLU A 75 6.97 7.09 -8.66
C GLU A 75 6.82 5.62 -8.27
N LEU A 76 6.35 4.76 -9.18
CA LEU A 76 6.23 3.34 -8.92
C LEU A 76 7.60 2.69 -8.68
N ASN A 77 8.60 3.02 -9.48
CA ASN A 77 9.96 2.50 -9.32
C ASN A 77 10.62 2.93 -8.00
N LYS A 78 10.26 4.09 -7.43
CA LYS A 78 10.75 4.52 -6.10
C LYS A 78 10.29 3.60 -4.96
N ILE A 79 9.25 2.80 -5.17
CA ILE A 79 8.74 1.84 -4.18
C ILE A 79 9.64 0.60 -4.12
N PHE A 80 10.15 0.16 -5.27
CA PHE A 80 10.97 -1.02 -5.41
C PHE A 80 12.46 -0.68 -5.20
N LYS A 81 13.14 -1.41 -4.31
CA LYS A 81 14.57 -1.17 -4.02
C LYS A 81 15.51 -2.02 -4.87
N ASP A 82 15.20 -3.31 -4.99
CA ASP A 82 16.12 -4.31 -5.53
C ASP A 82 15.60 -4.95 -6.83
N ILE A 83 14.40 -4.56 -7.27
CA ILE A 83 13.73 -5.11 -8.43
C ILE A 83 13.22 -3.97 -9.30
N SER A 84 13.13 -4.25 -10.60
CA SER A 84 12.49 -3.35 -11.55
C SER A 84 11.39 -4.13 -12.27
N LEU A 85 10.22 -3.52 -12.35
CA LEU A 85 9.13 -4.00 -13.18
C LEU A 85 9.46 -3.70 -14.65
N ASP A 86 9.07 -4.62 -15.54
CA ASP A 86 9.06 -4.30 -16.96
C ASP A 86 7.91 -3.33 -17.30
N GLU A 87 7.91 -2.83 -18.53
CA GLU A 87 6.94 -1.83 -18.98
C GLU A 87 5.50 -2.35 -18.87
N LYS A 88 5.26 -3.63 -19.14
CA LYS A 88 3.91 -4.21 -19.07
C LYS A 88 3.47 -4.32 -17.62
N GLU A 89 4.31 -4.88 -16.76
CA GLU A 89 4.06 -5.03 -15.33
C GLU A 89 3.78 -3.67 -14.66
N ALA A 90 4.61 -2.66 -14.95
CA ALA A 90 4.44 -1.32 -14.41
C ALA A 90 3.11 -0.69 -14.87
N ASN A 91 2.78 -0.82 -16.16
CA ASN A 91 1.53 -0.28 -16.71
C ASN A 91 0.29 -0.97 -16.13
N ASP A 92 0.33 -2.29 -15.91
CA ASP A 92 -0.77 -3.04 -15.30
C ASP A 92 -1.04 -2.56 -13.87
N VAL A 93 0.02 -2.34 -13.07
CA VAL A 93 -0.11 -1.76 -11.71
C VAL A 93 -0.67 -0.35 -11.76
N LEU A 94 -0.10 0.54 -12.58
CA LEU A 94 -0.55 1.94 -12.69
C LEU A 94 -2.00 2.05 -13.16
N LYS A 95 -2.43 1.15 -14.06
CA LYS A 95 -3.82 1.09 -14.53
C LYS A 95 -4.79 0.70 -13.42
N ILE A 96 -4.39 -0.18 -12.50
CA ILE A 96 -5.20 -0.51 -11.33
C ILE A 96 -5.23 0.69 -10.37
N VAL A 97 -4.07 1.25 -10.03
CA VAL A 97 -3.97 2.41 -9.12
C VAL A 97 -4.81 3.58 -9.61
N GLY A 98 -4.82 3.87 -10.92
CA GLY A 98 -5.61 4.94 -11.51
C GLY A 98 -7.13 4.82 -11.39
N LYS A 99 -7.66 3.69 -10.91
CA LYS A 99 -9.10 3.51 -10.65
C LYS A 99 -9.55 4.06 -9.28
N TYR A 100 -8.62 4.29 -8.35
CA TYR A 100 -8.92 4.53 -6.93
C TYR A 100 -8.73 5.97 -6.47
#